data_AF-A0AAT9HTL2-F1
#
_entry.id   AF-A0AAT9HTL2-F1
#
_cell.length_a   1.000
_cell.length_b   1.000
_cell.length_c   1.000
_cell.angle_alpha   90.00
_cell.angle_beta   90.00
_cell.angle_gamma   90.00
#
_symmetry.space_group_name_H-M   'P 1'
#
loop_
_entity.id
_entity.type
_entity.pdbx_description
1 polymer ?
#
loop_
_entity_poly.entity_id
_entity_poly.type
_entity_poly.pdbx_seq_one_letter_code
_entity_poly.pdbx_strand_id
1 'polypeptide(L)'
;MAGRWAGAGGALSGRRAAPSVNASPYERDKDDTRLELVRKRAQEAGCTTAYLAMTGGQDELVFDGDSIVVDRDGGVVTRAPQFAEACVVVDLELPAARADAPTGVVDDGLRIDRVVLSEDTVPAYEASSPGEYASRLDDDEEVYSALVVGLRAYAEKNGFRSVLIGLSGGSTRRWSPRSRATRWARRTCTACPCRRSTPPTTPRATRRSWRGGRG
;
A
#
# COMPACT_ATOMS: atom_id res chain seq x y z
N MET A 1 0.67 1.08 13.86
CA MET A 1 -0.47 0.69 14.73
C MET A 1 -1.47 -0.11 13.92
N ALA A 2 -1.41 -1.44 13.97
CA ALA A 2 -2.45 -2.30 13.41
C ALA A 2 -3.74 -2.09 14.21
N GLY A 3 -4.87 -1.88 13.51
CA GLY A 3 -6.18 -1.77 14.14
C GLY A 3 -6.41 -2.94 15.11
N ARG A 4 -7.11 -2.69 16.21
CA ARG A 4 -7.41 -3.70 17.21
C ARG A 4 -8.41 -4.71 16.60
N TRP A 5 -7.89 -5.75 15.95
CA TRP A 5 -8.67 -6.93 15.55
C TRP A 5 -8.94 -7.71 16.84
N ALA A 6 -10.09 -7.45 17.45
CA ALA A 6 -10.54 -8.17 18.63
C ALA A 6 -10.49 -9.68 18.37
N GLY A 7 -10.04 -10.45 19.37
CA GLY A 7 -9.84 -11.89 19.30
C GLY A 7 -11.16 -12.63 19.18
N ALA A 8 -11.72 -12.64 17.98
CA ALA A 8 -13.06 -13.11 17.67
C ALA A 8 -13.20 -14.64 17.58
N GLY A 9 -12.55 -15.39 18.48
CA GLY A 9 -12.49 -16.86 18.45
C GLY A 9 -13.86 -17.55 18.46
N GLY A 10 -14.92 -16.91 18.98
CA GLY A 10 -16.30 -17.40 18.91
C GLY A 10 -17.21 -16.65 17.91
N ALA A 11 -16.96 -15.36 17.68
CA ALA A 11 -17.80 -14.48 16.86
C ALA A 11 -17.67 -14.69 15.34
N LEU A 12 -16.66 -15.46 14.91
CA LEU A 12 -16.38 -15.74 13.50
C LEU A 12 -17.18 -16.94 12.95
N SER A 13 -17.87 -17.70 13.81
CA SER A 13 -18.65 -18.85 13.38
C SER A 13 -19.80 -18.42 12.45
N GLY A 14 -19.63 -18.65 11.14
CA GLY A 14 -20.59 -18.28 10.10
C GLY A 14 -20.10 -17.24 9.09
N ARG A 15 -18.93 -16.61 9.30
CA ARG A 15 -18.31 -15.76 8.26
C ARG A 15 -17.72 -16.61 7.15
N ARG A 16 -17.81 -16.10 5.92
CA ARG A 16 -17.36 -16.79 4.70
C ARG A 16 -16.35 -15.98 3.92
N ALA A 17 -16.50 -14.66 3.98
CA ALA A 17 -15.45 -13.71 3.66
C ALA A 17 -15.41 -12.59 4.72
N ALA A 18 -14.23 -12.03 4.96
CA ALA A 18 -14.00 -10.93 5.87
C ALA A 18 -13.22 -9.79 5.16
N PRO A 19 -13.90 -8.72 4.72
CA PRO A 19 -13.21 -7.52 4.26
C PRO A 19 -12.63 -6.75 5.44
N SER A 20 -11.41 -6.26 5.26
CA SER A 20 -10.59 -5.57 6.24
C SER A 20 -10.04 -4.31 5.57
N VAL A 21 -10.54 -3.13 5.94
CA VAL A 21 -10.07 -1.86 5.37
C VAL A 21 -9.07 -1.21 6.31
N ASN A 22 -7.88 -0.91 5.82
CA ASN A 22 -6.74 -0.51 6.63
C ASN A 22 -6.04 0.73 6.06
N ALA A 23 -5.42 1.49 6.96
CA ALA A 23 -4.44 2.52 6.65
C ALA A 23 -3.18 2.21 7.47
N SER A 24 -2.43 1.18 7.05
CA SER A 24 -1.20 0.76 7.72
C SER A 24 -0.03 1.55 7.16
N PRO A 25 0.69 2.34 7.98
CA PRO A 25 1.91 2.99 7.52
C PRO A 25 2.94 1.96 7.06
N TYR A 26 3.72 2.35 6.06
CA TYR A 26 4.89 1.64 5.60
C TYR A 26 5.97 1.69 6.68
N GLU A 27 6.46 0.51 7.05
CA GLU A 27 7.63 0.34 7.89
C GLU A 27 8.61 -0.52 7.10
N ARG A 28 9.88 -0.10 7.07
CA ARG A 28 10.93 -0.88 6.41
C ARG A 28 11.21 -2.11 7.27
N ASP A 29 10.84 -3.27 6.76
CA ASP A 29 11.14 -4.54 7.40
C ASP A 29 11.64 -5.56 6.37
N LYS A 30 12.49 -6.49 6.80
CA LYS A 30 13.02 -7.55 5.92
C LYS A 30 12.03 -8.70 5.75
N ASP A 31 11.08 -8.83 6.67
CA ASP A 31 10.13 -9.92 6.71
C ASP A 31 8.72 -9.43 6.32
N ASP A 32 7.96 -10.28 5.63
CA ASP A 32 6.60 -9.99 5.16
C ASP A 32 5.56 -10.19 6.29
N THR A 33 5.67 -9.35 7.31
CA THR A 33 4.82 -9.38 8.52
C THR A 33 3.33 -9.26 8.21
N ARG A 34 2.97 -8.52 7.15
CA ARG A 34 1.58 -8.36 6.70
C ARG A 34 0.99 -9.68 6.24
N LEU A 35 1.73 -10.44 5.43
CA LEU A 35 1.26 -11.73 4.94
C LEU A 35 1.00 -12.70 6.09
N GLU A 36 1.93 -12.81 7.03
CA GLU A 36 1.78 -13.70 8.19
C GLU A 36 0.58 -13.31 9.05
N LEU A 37 0.39 -12.01 9.30
CA LEU A 37 -0.77 -11.50 10.03
C LEU A 37 -2.07 -11.91 9.34
N VAL A 38 -2.21 -11.65 8.03
CA VAL A 38 -3.46 -11.93 7.31
C VAL A 38 -3.72 -13.45 7.21
N ARG A 39 -2.68 -14.26 6.98
CA ARG A 39 -2.79 -15.74 6.99
C ARG A 39 -3.31 -16.26 8.32
N LYS A 40 -2.69 -15.82 9.42
CA LYS A 40 -3.11 -16.22 10.75
C LYS A 40 -4.58 -15.85 11.01
N ARG A 41 -4.99 -14.64 10.62
CA ARG A 41 -6.38 -14.20 10.79
C ARG A 41 -7.38 -14.96 9.91
N ALA A 42 -7.02 -15.27 8.67
CA ALA A 42 -7.88 -16.05 7.77
C ALA A 42 -8.13 -17.46 8.31
N GLN A 43 -7.08 -18.09 8.84
CA GLN A 43 -7.15 -19.42 9.46
C GLN A 43 -7.92 -19.40 10.78
N GLU A 44 -7.66 -18.43 11.67
CA GLU A 44 -8.42 -18.26 12.92
C GLU A 44 -9.91 -17.98 12.67
N ALA A 45 -10.23 -17.25 11.60
CA ALA A 45 -11.60 -16.97 11.20
C ALA A 45 -12.27 -18.10 10.42
N GLY A 46 -11.49 -19.06 9.90
CA GLY A 46 -11.98 -20.10 9.00
C GLY A 46 -12.64 -19.57 7.73
N CYS A 47 -12.22 -18.38 7.25
CA CYS A 47 -12.86 -17.72 6.11
C CYS A 47 -11.88 -16.89 5.26
N THR A 48 -12.22 -16.66 4.00
CA THR A 48 -11.41 -15.86 3.08
C THR A 48 -11.32 -14.42 3.59
N THR A 49 -10.11 -13.91 3.79
CA THR A 49 -9.89 -12.57 4.33
C THR A 49 -9.33 -11.65 3.25
N ALA A 50 -10.02 -10.55 2.98
CA ALA A 50 -9.60 -9.52 2.03
C ALA A 50 -9.06 -8.31 2.78
N TYR A 51 -7.75 -8.15 2.82
CA TYR A 51 -7.04 -7.03 3.42
C TYR A 51 -6.84 -5.93 2.37
N LEU A 52 -7.67 -4.90 2.44
CA LEU A 52 -7.55 -3.69 1.65
C LEU A 52 -6.75 -2.65 2.43
N ALA A 53 -5.69 -2.13 1.84
CA ALA A 53 -4.84 -1.11 2.44
C ALA A 53 -4.69 0.11 1.53
N MET A 54 -4.74 1.28 2.16
CA MET A 54 -4.47 2.56 1.52
C MET A 54 -3.06 2.61 0.94
N THR A 55 -2.88 3.32 -0.17
CA THR A 55 -1.58 3.69 -0.73
C THR A 55 -1.47 5.21 -0.86
N GLY A 56 -0.26 5.76 -0.74
CA GLY A 56 0.00 7.20 -0.86
C GLY A 56 0.82 7.77 0.30
N GLY A 57 1.06 9.08 0.32
CA GLY A 57 1.79 9.74 1.42
C GLY A 57 0.93 10.76 2.15
N GLN A 58 1.04 10.84 3.47
CA GLN A 58 0.41 11.85 4.32
C GLN A 58 1.45 12.39 5.31
N ASP A 59 1.87 13.63 5.11
CA ASP A 59 2.91 14.28 5.91
C ASP A 59 4.18 13.43 6.01
N GLU A 60 4.54 12.91 7.19
CA GLU A 60 5.70 12.06 7.41
C GLU A 60 5.45 10.57 7.12
N LEU A 61 4.18 10.17 7.00
CA LEU A 61 3.79 8.78 6.80
C LEU A 61 3.62 8.47 5.31
N VAL A 62 4.06 7.28 4.93
CA VAL A 62 3.79 6.69 3.61
C VAL A 62 2.99 5.42 3.83
N PHE A 63 2.04 5.16 2.96
CA PHE A 63 1.23 3.95 2.91
C PHE A 63 1.62 3.20 1.63
N ASP A 64 2.03 1.96 1.79
CA ASP A 64 2.52 1.09 0.72
C ASP A 64 1.39 0.43 -0.07
N GLY A 65 0.17 0.39 0.46
CA GLY A 65 -0.92 -0.38 -0.13
C GLY A 65 -0.69 -1.86 0.17
N ASP A 66 -0.20 -2.62 -0.82
CA ASP A 66 0.08 -4.05 -0.66
C ASP A 66 -1.15 -4.84 -0.17
N SER A 67 -2.30 -4.52 -0.75
CA SER A 67 -3.57 -5.18 -0.46
C SER A 67 -3.48 -6.66 -0.83
N ILE A 68 -4.07 -7.53 -0.01
CA ILE A 68 -3.91 -8.97 -0.13
C ILE A 68 -5.22 -9.69 0.19
N VAL A 69 -5.56 -10.70 -0.60
CA VAL A 69 -6.64 -11.64 -0.31
C VAL A 69 -6.04 -13.00 -0.01
N VAL A 70 -6.41 -13.57 1.14
CA VAL A 70 -5.96 -14.89 1.59
C VAL A 70 -7.18 -15.78 1.80
N ASP A 71 -7.13 -17.01 1.30
CA ASP A 71 -8.17 -18.01 1.52
C ASP A 71 -8.17 -18.53 2.98
N ARG A 72 -9.19 -19.32 3.32
CA ARG A 72 -9.35 -19.90 4.67
C ARG A 72 -8.20 -20.83 5.10
N ASP A 73 -7.50 -21.44 4.15
CA ASP A 73 -6.42 -22.39 4.37
C ASP A 73 -5.07 -21.66 4.51
N GLY A 74 -5.05 -20.35 4.23
CA GLY A 74 -3.90 -19.48 4.31
C GLY A 74 -3.20 -19.29 2.96
N GLY A 75 -3.73 -19.79 1.85
CA GLY A 75 -3.24 -19.56 0.51
C GLY A 75 -3.50 -18.12 0.04
N VAL A 76 -2.55 -17.52 -0.68
CA VAL A 76 -2.72 -16.17 -1.22
C VAL A 76 -3.45 -16.26 -2.55
N VAL A 77 -4.64 -15.67 -2.61
CA VAL A 77 -5.46 -15.63 -3.82
C VAL A 77 -4.98 -14.50 -4.74
N THR A 78 -4.77 -13.30 -4.19
CA THR A 78 -4.27 -12.15 -4.96
C THR A 78 -3.51 -11.19 -4.06
N ARG A 79 -2.60 -10.43 -4.67
CA ARG A 79 -1.83 -9.38 -4.01
C ARG A 79 -1.61 -8.20 -4.95
N ALA A 80 -2.00 -7.02 -4.48
CA ALA A 80 -1.87 -5.75 -5.19
C ALA A 80 -0.41 -5.25 -5.16
N PRO A 81 0.00 -4.41 -6.12
CA PRO A 81 1.33 -3.83 -6.14
C PRO A 81 1.59 -2.89 -4.94
N GLN A 82 2.86 -2.82 -4.53
CA GLN A 82 3.33 -1.86 -3.53
C GLN A 82 3.48 -0.46 -4.16
N PHE A 83 3.13 0.60 -3.42
CA PHE A 83 3.30 2.01 -3.77
C PHE A 83 2.62 2.45 -5.07
N ALA A 84 1.58 1.74 -5.51
CA ALA A 84 0.82 2.04 -6.71
C ALA A 84 -0.68 1.97 -6.44
N GLU A 85 -1.42 2.95 -6.96
CA GLU A 85 -2.87 2.90 -7.00
C GLU A 85 -3.31 1.82 -7.99
N ALA A 86 -4.09 0.85 -7.51
CA ALA A 86 -4.58 -0.26 -8.31
C ALA A 86 -5.99 -0.67 -7.86
N CYS A 87 -6.80 -1.12 -8.82
CA CYS A 87 -8.06 -1.79 -8.56
C CYS A 87 -7.86 -3.27 -8.91
N VAL A 88 -7.97 -4.15 -7.91
CA VAL A 88 -7.85 -5.59 -8.08
C VAL A 88 -9.26 -6.19 -8.08
N VAL A 89 -9.59 -6.87 -9.17
CA VAL A 89 -10.85 -7.61 -9.32
C VAL A 89 -10.53 -9.09 -9.22
N VAL A 90 -11.27 -9.81 -8.37
CA VAL A 90 -11.07 -11.24 -8.13
C VAL A 90 -12.42 -11.93 -7.95
N ASP A 91 -12.59 -13.04 -8.65
CA ASP A 91 -13.72 -13.95 -8.50
C ASP A 91 -13.39 -14.94 -7.38
N LEU A 92 -14.24 -15.03 -6.36
CA LEU A 92 -14.01 -15.87 -5.18
C LEU A 92 -15.05 -16.98 -5.10
N GLU A 93 -14.59 -18.21 -4.94
CA GLU A 93 -15.44 -19.33 -4.57
C GLU A 93 -15.71 -19.28 -3.06
N LEU A 94 -16.89 -18.80 -2.70
CA LEU A 94 -17.32 -18.69 -1.32
C LEU A 94 -18.47 -19.67 -1.04
N PRO A 95 -18.48 -20.32 0.13
CA PRO A 95 -19.58 -21.23 0.45
C PRO A 95 -20.87 -20.41 0.75
N ALA A 96 -22.06 -21.01 0.63
CA ALA A 96 -23.34 -20.26 0.73
C ALA A 96 -23.75 -19.96 2.18
N ALA A 97 -24.22 -18.74 2.52
CA ALA A 97 -24.57 -18.33 3.90
C ALA A 97 -25.41 -19.37 4.67
N ARG A 98 -25.13 -19.54 5.97
CA ARG A 98 -25.91 -20.46 6.83
C ARG A 98 -27.22 -19.80 7.25
N ALA A 99 -28.34 -20.52 7.13
CA ALA A 99 -29.65 -20.03 7.56
C ALA A 99 -29.72 -19.80 9.08
N ASP A 100 -28.97 -20.59 9.85
CA ASP A 100 -28.84 -20.51 11.30
C ASP A 100 -27.68 -19.61 11.76
N ALA A 101 -27.20 -18.70 10.90
CA ALA A 101 -26.12 -17.79 11.26
C ALA A 101 -26.45 -17.03 12.56
N PRO A 102 -25.47 -16.85 13.47
CA PRO A 102 -25.71 -16.26 14.78
C PRO A 102 -26.24 -14.83 14.70
N THR A 103 -27.04 -14.46 15.70
CA THR A 103 -27.62 -13.12 15.88
C THR A 103 -27.44 -12.66 17.32
N GLY A 104 -27.47 -11.35 17.56
CA GLY A 104 -27.34 -10.80 18.91
C GLY A 104 -25.91 -10.41 19.26
N VAL A 105 -25.53 -10.56 20.52
CA VAL A 105 -24.19 -10.17 21.02
C VAL A 105 -23.30 -11.40 21.09
N VAL A 106 -22.10 -11.32 20.52
CA VAL A 106 -21.07 -12.37 20.55
C VAL A 106 -20.15 -12.22 21.77
N ASP A 107 -19.32 -13.23 22.01
CA ASP A 107 -18.47 -13.36 23.22
C ASP A 107 -17.62 -12.13 23.55
N ASP A 108 -17.17 -11.39 22.53
CA ASP A 108 -16.38 -10.16 22.69
C ASP A 108 -17.22 -8.90 22.96
N GLY A 109 -18.52 -9.05 23.24
CA GLY A 109 -19.47 -7.95 23.47
C GLY A 109 -19.92 -7.21 22.20
N LEU A 110 -19.50 -7.68 21.02
CA LEU A 110 -19.91 -7.07 19.74
C LEU A 110 -21.33 -7.51 19.36
N ARG A 111 -22.16 -6.57 18.92
CA ARG A 111 -23.50 -6.88 18.39
C ARG A 111 -23.42 -7.16 16.90
N ILE A 112 -24.02 -8.27 16.47
CA ILE A 112 -24.22 -8.62 15.06
C ILE A 112 -25.36 -7.74 14.52
N ASP A 113 -25.00 -6.83 13.63
CA ASP A 113 -25.94 -6.11 12.79
C ASP A 113 -26.01 -6.80 11.41
N ARG A 114 -27.20 -7.25 11.01
CA ARG A 114 -27.41 -8.04 9.79
C ARG A 114 -28.20 -7.21 8.79
N VAL A 115 -27.57 -6.94 7.65
CA VAL A 115 -28.19 -6.33 6.48
C VAL A 115 -28.23 -7.37 5.37
N VAL A 116 -29.42 -7.73 4.91
CA VAL A 116 -29.62 -8.67 3.80
C VAL A 116 -29.71 -7.86 2.50
N LEU A 117 -28.73 -8.04 1.62
CA LEU A 117 -28.72 -7.41 0.30
C LEU A 117 -29.46 -8.25 -0.74
N SER A 118 -29.30 -9.58 -0.66
CA SER A 118 -29.98 -10.57 -1.50
C SER A 118 -30.05 -11.89 -0.75
N GLU A 119 -31.19 -12.58 -0.86
CA GLU A 119 -31.36 -13.96 -0.39
C GLU A 119 -31.13 -14.97 -1.51
N ASP A 120 -31.27 -14.53 -2.76
CA ASP A 120 -31.08 -15.36 -3.94
C ASP A 120 -29.60 -15.69 -4.17
N THR A 121 -29.33 -16.94 -4.55
CA THR A 121 -28.00 -17.33 -5.02
C THR A 121 -27.75 -16.72 -6.39
N VAL A 122 -26.60 -16.06 -6.54
CA VAL A 122 -26.17 -15.52 -7.83
C VAL A 122 -26.08 -16.65 -8.86
N PRO A 123 -26.64 -16.49 -10.07
CA PRO A 123 -26.49 -17.48 -11.14
C PRO A 123 -25.02 -17.81 -11.39
N ALA A 124 -24.72 -19.08 -11.66
CA ALA A 124 -23.36 -19.50 -11.97
C ALA A 124 -22.84 -18.73 -13.20
N TYR A 125 -21.62 -18.21 -13.09
CA TYR A 125 -20.91 -17.51 -14.15
C TYR A 125 -19.49 -18.08 -14.29
N GLU A 126 -18.87 -17.86 -15.43
CA GLU A 126 -17.48 -18.27 -15.66
C GLU A 126 -16.54 -17.28 -14.95
N ALA A 127 -15.79 -17.78 -13.97
CA ALA A 127 -14.78 -17.00 -13.28
C ALA A 127 -13.66 -16.63 -14.26
N SER A 128 -13.49 -15.34 -14.50
CA SER A 128 -12.54 -14.80 -15.48
C SER A 128 -11.38 -14.05 -14.83
N SER A 129 -11.51 -13.75 -13.54
CA SER A 129 -10.54 -12.98 -12.77
C SER A 129 -9.99 -13.82 -11.61
N PRO A 130 -9.02 -14.72 -11.85
CA PRO A 130 -8.45 -15.57 -10.80
C PRO A 130 -7.64 -14.79 -9.75
N GLY A 131 -7.44 -13.48 -9.97
CA GLY A 131 -6.57 -12.64 -9.16
C GLY A 131 -5.13 -12.67 -9.69
N GLU A 132 -4.44 -11.54 -9.56
CA GLU A 132 -3.02 -11.45 -9.93
C GLU A 132 -2.16 -11.38 -8.67
N TYR A 133 -0.95 -11.92 -8.75
CA TYR A 133 0.06 -11.76 -7.72
C TYR A 133 1.12 -10.78 -8.22
N ALA A 134 1.08 -9.53 -7.72
CA ALA A 134 2.10 -8.56 -8.05
C ALA A 134 3.46 -8.99 -7.49
N SER A 135 4.52 -8.86 -8.30
CA SER A 135 5.88 -9.11 -7.86
C SER A 135 6.28 -8.13 -6.76
N ARG A 136 6.91 -8.63 -5.69
CA ARG A 136 7.44 -7.79 -4.62
C ARG A 136 8.63 -6.99 -5.11
N LEU A 137 8.77 -5.77 -4.57
CA LEU A 137 9.95 -4.95 -4.77
C LEU A 137 11.12 -5.49 -3.94
N ASP A 138 12.34 -5.27 -4.39
CA ASP A 138 13.52 -5.47 -3.56
C ASP A 138 13.66 -4.37 -2.50
N ASP A 139 14.48 -4.59 -1.46
CA ASP A 139 14.66 -3.66 -0.34
C ASP A 139 15.00 -2.22 -0.78
N ASP A 140 15.84 -2.08 -1.80
CA ASP A 140 16.28 -0.77 -2.29
C ASP A 140 15.18 -0.08 -3.10
N GLU A 141 14.46 -0.83 -3.93
CA GLU A 141 13.31 -0.38 -4.71
C GLU A 141 12.12 -0.02 -3.82
N GLU A 142 11.90 -0.75 -2.74
CA GLU A 142 10.84 -0.50 -1.77
C GLU A 142 11.06 0.85 -1.07
N VAL A 143 12.25 1.04 -0.50
CA VAL A 143 12.63 2.30 0.17
C VAL A 143 12.61 3.46 -0.83
N TYR A 144 13.13 3.25 -2.04
CA TYR A 144 13.10 4.27 -3.08
C TYR A 144 11.66 4.67 -3.42
N SER A 145 10.78 3.70 -3.60
CA SER A 145 9.37 3.92 -3.94
C SER A 145 8.63 4.65 -2.83
N ALA A 146 8.86 4.30 -1.56
CA ALA A 146 8.31 5.02 -0.41
C ALA A 146 8.71 6.51 -0.43
N LEU A 147 9.98 6.81 -0.64
CA LEU A 147 10.48 8.18 -0.72
C LEU A 147 9.87 8.95 -1.91
N VAL A 148 9.71 8.29 -3.06
CA VAL A 148 9.07 8.88 -4.24
C VAL A 148 7.62 9.23 -3.95
N VAL A 149 6.85 8.27 -3.43
CA VAL A 149 5.42 8.44 -3.15
C VAL A 149 5.21 9.50 -2.08
N GLY A 150 5.98 9.47 -0.99
CA GLY A 150 5.90 10.47 0.08
C GLY A 150 6.16 11.89 -0.44
N LEU A 151 7.28 12.10 -1.13
CA LEU A 151 7.64 13.42 -1.67
C LEU A 151 6.63 13.92 -2.69
N ARG A 152 6.15 13.03 -3.57
CA ARG A 152 5.14 13.37 -4.58
C ARG A 152 3.83 13.77 -3.93
N ALA A 153 3.32 12.95 -2.99
CA ALA A 153 2.07 13.21 -2.31
C ALA A 153 2.14 14.52 -1.51
N TYR A 154 3.24 14.77 -0.80
CA TYR A 154 3.43 16.04 -0.07
C TYR A 154 3.32 17.24 -1.00
N ALA A 155 4.01 17.21 -2.13
CA ALA A 155 4.01 18.34 -3.03
C ALA A 155 2.70 18.54 -3.79
N GLU A 156 2.08 17.46 -4.25
CA GLU A 156 0.78 17.52 -4.94
C GLU A 156 -0.32 18.02 -4.00
N LYS A 157 -0.40 17.48 -2.77
CA LYS A 157 -1.39 17.89 -1.77
C LYS A 157 -1.25 19.34 -1.33
N ASN A 158 -0.03 19.86 -1.26
CA ASN A 158 0.24 21.26 -0.91
C ASN A 158 0.27 22.21 -2.13
N GLY A 159 0.02 21.71 -3.35
CA GLY A 159 -0.02 22.53 -4.57
C GLY A 159 1.35 23.01 -5.07
N PHE A 160 2.46 22.46 -4.56
CA PHE A 160 3.81 22.79 -5.02
C PHE A 160 4.08 22.22 -6.41
N ARG A 161 4.52 23.06 -7.35
CA ARG A 161 4.85 22.65 -8.74
C ARG A 161 6.35 22.44 -8.97
N SER A 162 7.17 22.78 -7.99
CA SER A 162 8.63 22.74 -8.08
C SER A 162 9.26 22.57 -6.71
N VAL A 163 10.44 21.94 -6.70
CA VAL A 163 11.27 21.77 -5.50
C VAL A 163 12.64 22.41 -5.71
N LEU A 164 13.19 22.98 -4.64
CA LEU A 164 14.55 23.50 -4.60
C LEU A 164 15.42 22.53 -3.80
N ILE A 165 16.54 22.09 -4.40
CA ILE A 165 17.48 21.18 -3.74
C ILE A 165 18.84 21.87 -3.64
N GLY A 166 19.33 22.06 -2.41
CA GLY A 166 20.68 22.52 -2.15
C GLY A 166 21.67 21.36 -2.27
N LEU A 167 22.71 21.50 -3.10
CA LEU A 167 23.74 20.47 -3.27
C LEU A 167 25.06 20.94 -2.65
N SER A 168 25.54 20.23 -1.62
CA SER A 168 26.75 20.60 -0.86
C SER A 168 28.05 19.99 -1.41
N GLY A 169 28.00 19.13 -2.43
CA GLY A 169 29.18 18.56 -3.08
C GLY A 169 29.79 17.30 -2.43
N GLY A 170 29.19 16.78 -1.36
CA GLY A 170 29.50 15.44 -0.81
C GLY A 170 29.07 14.30 -1.73
N SER A 171 29.29 13.05 -1.33
CA SER A 171 29.21 11.78 -2.10
C SER A 171 27.88 11.43 -2.83
N THR A 172 27.02 12.39 -3.14
CA THR A 172 25.84 12.27 -4.02
C THR A 172 26.17 12.02 -5.50
N ARG A 173 27.44 11.74 -5.86
CA ARG A 173 27.87 11.54 -7.26
C ARG A 173 27.18 10.36 -7.98
N ARG A 174 26.45 9.51 -7.26
CA ARG A 174 25.68 8.39 -7.82
C ARG A 174 24.15 8.58 -7.73
N TRP A 175 23.64 9.81 -7.64
CA TRP A 175 22.21 10.02 -7.92
C TRP A 175 22.04 10.21 -9.43
N SER A 176 21.75 9.11 -10.14
CA SER A 176 21.49 9.14 -11.57
C SER A 176 20.23 9.96 -11.87
N PRO A 177 20.25 10.88 -12.86
CA PRO A 177 19.09 11.67 -13.26
C PRO A 177 17.95 10.84 -13.89
N ARG A 178 18.09 9.52 -14.02
CA ARG A 178 17.00 8.59 -14.38
C ARG A 178 16.03 8.30 -13.23
N SER A 179 16.26 8.84 -12.04
CA SER A 179 15.33 8.74 -10.90
C SER A 179 13.93 9.27 -11.28
N ARG A 180 12.98 8.35 -11.44
CA ARG A 180 11.56 8.62 -11.79
C ARG A 180 10.87 9.52 -10.75
N ALA A 181 11.42 9.56 -9.52
CA ALA A 181 10.91 10.28 -8.35
C ALA A 181 10.40 11.70 -8.58
N THR A 182 11.03 12.44 -9.49
CA THR A 182 10.78 13.88 -9.66
C THR A 182 10.64 14.25 -11.13
N ARG A 183 10.11 13.33 -11.96
CA ARG A 183 9.74 13.65 -13.36
C ARG A 183 8.52 14.60 -13.42
N TRP A 184 7.71 14.64 -12.35
CA TRP A 184 6.52 15.47 -12.22
C TRP A 184 6.81 16.94 -11.83
N ALA A 185 7.93 17.20 -11.14
CA ALA A 185 8.29 18.53 -10.65
C ALA A 185 9.38 19.21 -11.50
N ARG A 186 9.29 20.54 -11.65
CA ARG A 186 10.43 21.33 -12.13
C ARG A 186 11.49 21.36 -11.04
N ARG A 187 12.70 20.91 -11.38
CA ARG A 187 13.85 20.92 -10.44
C ARG A 187 14.64 22.21 -10.62
N THR A 188 14.93 22.88 -9.52
CA THR A 188 15.97 23.92 -9.46
C THR A 188 17.01 23.46 -8.45
N CYS A 189 18.27 23.33 -8.88
CA CYS A 189 19.38 23.01 -7.99
C CYS A 189 20.27 24.25 -7.83
N THR A 190 20.58 24.60 -6.59
CA THR A 190 21.47 25.72 -6.26
C THR A 190 22.62 25.21 -5.41
N ALA A 191 23.85 25.59 -5.76
CA ALA A 191 25.03 25.38 -4.92
C ALA A 191 25.29 26.67 -4.12
N CYS A 192 25.42 26.55 -2.79
CA CYS A 192 25.73 27.65 -1.89
C CYS A 192 27.08 27.41 -1.21
N PRO A 193 28.21 27.78 -1.82
CA PRO A 193 29.52 27.64 -1.21
C PRO A 193 29.68 28.60 -0.01
N CYS A 194 30.37 28.15 1.03
CA CYS A 194 30.75 28.97 2.18
C CYS A 194 32.27 29.07 2.30
N ARG A 195 32.78 29.92 3.22
CA ARG A 195 34.22 30.17 3.41
C ARG A 195 35.09 28.92 3.66
N ARG A 196 34.48 27.80 4.08
CA ARG A 196 35.15 26.51 4.35
C ARG A 196 34.97 25.48 3.23
N SER A 197 34.28 25.82 2.13
CA SER A 197 34.11 24.91 1.00
C SER A 197 35.43 24.70 0.26
N THR A 198 35.77 23.44 -0.02
CA THR A 198 36.92 23.10 -0.86
C THR A 198 36.72 23.61 -2.29
N PRO A 199 37.77 24.10 -2.97
CA PRO A 199 37.65 24.66 -4.31
C PRO A 199 37.11 23.61 -5.31
N PRO A 200 36.27 24.03 -6.27
CA PRO A 200 35.43 23.10 -7.01
C PRO A 200 36.19 22.28 -8.07
N THR A 201 36.02 20.96 -8.06
CA THR A 201 35.82 20.17 -9.31
C THR A 201 34.33 20.19 -9.66
N THR A 202 33.75 21.40 -9.76
CA THR A 202 32.30 21.62 -9.90
C THR A 202 32.04 22.48 -11.14
N PRO A 203 31.16 22.05 -12.07
CA PRO A 203 30.71 22.92 -13.15
C PRO A 203 29.90 24.08 -12.56
N ARG A 204 29.98 25.27 -13.20
CA ARG A 204 29.17 26.46 -12.89
C ARG A 204 27.73 26.07 -12.54
N ALA A 205 27.18 26.68 -11.48
CA ALA A 205 25.76 26.61 -11.14
C ALA A 205 24.91 27.20 -12.30
N THR A 206 24.66 26.39 -13.32
CA THR A 206 23.72 26.72 -14.39
C THR A 206 22.32 26.43 -13.87
N ARG A 207 21.43 27.43 -13.90
CA ARG A 207 20.00 27.28 -13.68
C ARG A 207 19.43 26.37 -14.77
N ARG A 208 19.41 25.05 -14.52
CA ARG A 208 18.85 24.08 -15.47
C ARG A 208 17.40 23.82 -15.12
N SER A 209 16.49 24.55 -15.75
CA SER A 209 15.06 24.21 -15.73
C SER A 209 14.80 23.08 -16.72
N TRP A 210 14.43 21.90 -16.23
CA TRP A 210 13.94 20.81 -17.08
C TRP A 210 12.41 20.79 -17.09
N ARG A 211 11.83 20.75 -18.30
CA ARG A 211 10.40 20.47 -18.52
C ARG A 211 10.27 18.99 -18.82
N GLY A 212 9.62 18.22 -17.95
CA GLY A 212 9.18 16.87 -18.29
C GLY A 212 8.14 16.96 -19.40
N GLY A 213 8.42 16.35 -20.55
CA GLY A 213 7.42 16.16 -21.60
C GLY A 213 6.41 15.11 -21.17
N ARG A 214 5.12 15.36 -21.45
CA ARG A 214 4.08 14.33 -21.38
C ARG A 214 4.27 13.42 -22.60
N GLY A 215 4.57 12.16 -22.33
CA GLY A 215 4.59 11.05 -23.28
C GLY A 215 4.15 9.82 -22.50
#